data_AF-A0A1X0SYA0-F1
#
_entry.id   AF-A0A1X0SYA0-F1
#
_cell.length_a   1.000
_cell.length_b   1.000
_cell.length_c   1.000
_cell.angle_alpha   90.00
_cell.angle_beta   90.00
_cell.angle_gamma   90.00
#
_symmetry.space_group_name_H-M   'P 1'
#
loop_
_entity.id
_entity.type
_entity.pdbx_description
1 polymer ?
#
loop_
_entity_poly.entity_id
_entity_poly.type
_entity_poly.pdbx_seq_one_letter_code
_entity_poly.pdbx_strand_id
1 'polypeptide(L)'
;MSRRSRRAEVVMLSLEGLTTAEIARRTGLTRGTVSVYRSRAGLDLPRERGPEEPEPTTRTVRVPFDVLAMLQPFAAARDIHVCHLARDLIATIADDGIADAVLDDGVTTPKTTGAPPC
;
A
#
# COMPACT_ATOMS: atom_id res chain seq x y z
N MET A 1 31.96 -5.23 -24.03
CA MET A 1 30.84 -4.28 -24.20
C MET A 1 31.00 -3.11 -23.26
N SER A 2 30.86 -1.88 -23.75
CA SER A 2 30.93 -0.66 -22.93
C SER A 2 29.66 -0.48 -22.07
N ARG A 3 29.75 0.26 -20.96
CA ARG A 3 28.60 0.55 -20.07
C ARG A 3 27.44 1.23 -20.82
N ARG A 4 27.73 2.02 -21.86
CA ARG A 4 26.68 2.64 -22.70
C ARG A 4 25.91 1.60 -23.52
N SER A 5 26.59 0.59 -24.09
CA SER A 5 25.91 -0.50 -24.83
C SER A 5 24.99 -1.31 -23.92
N ARG A 6 25.46 -1.67 -22.70
CA ARG A 6 24.62 -2.42 -21.75
C ARG A 6 23.37 -1.65 -21.31
N ARG A 7 23.49 -0.33 -21.15
CA ARG A 7 22.32 0.52 -20.86
C ARG A 7 21.35 0.56 -22.04
N ALA A 8 21.84 0.75 -23.26
CA ALA A 8 21.00 0.79 -24.45
C ALA A 8 20.24 -0.53 -24.68
N GLU A 9 20.92 -1.66 -24.46
CA GLU A 9 20.31 -2.99 -24.54
C GLU A 9 19.19 -3.19 -23.50
N VAL A 10 19.42 -2.80 -22.23
CA VAL A 10 18.36 -2.86 -21.20
C VAL A 10 17.16 -1.98 -21.54
N VAL A 11 17.39 -0.80 -22.11
CA VAL A 11 16.33 0.12 -22.54
C VAL A 11 15.49 -0.50 -23.65
N MET A 12 16.12 -1.07 -24.68
CA MET A 12 15.42 -1.74 -25.78
C MET A 12 14.56 -2.90 -25.27
N LEU A 13 15.13 -3.79 -24.46
CA LEU A 13 14.38 -4.93 -23.91
C LEU A 13 13.22 -4.49 -23.00
N SER A 14 13.36 -3.35 -22.31
CA SER A 14 12.29 -2.79 -21.49
C SER A 14 11.14 -2.24 -22.35
N LEU A 15 11.46 -1.63 -23.50
CA LEU A 15 10.47 -1.15 -24.47
C LEU A 15 9.75 -2.30 -25.19
N GLU A 16 10.40 -3.45 -25.33
CA GLU A 16 9.79 -4.72 -25.77
C GLU A 16 8.85 -5.35 -24.72
N GLY A 17 8.70 -4.73 -23.54
CA GLY A 17 7.80 -5.18 -22.49
C GLY A 17 8.36 -6.27 -21.57
N LEU A 18 9.66 -6.56 -21.64
CA LEU A 18 10.26 -7.56 -20.76
C LEU A 18 10.35 -7.05 -19.31
N THR A 19 10.10 -7.96 -18.36
CA THR A 19 10.26 -7.65 -16.94
C THR A 19 11.73 -7.50 -16.55
N THR A 20 12.01 -6.78 -15.45
CA THR A 20 13.37 -6.63 -14.92
C THR A 20 14.06 -7.99 -14.66
N ALA A 21 13.30 -9.01 -14.26
CA ALA A 21 13.83 -10.36 -14.05
C ALA A 21 14.22 -11.02 -15.37
N GLU A 22 13.41 -10.87 -16.41
CA GLU A 22 13.69 -11.41 -17.74
C GLU A 22 14.91 -10.75 -18.38
N ILE A 23 14.98 -9.43 -18.30
CA ILE A 23 16.12 -8.66 -18.78
C ILE A 23 17.40 -9.06 -18.05
N ALA A 24 17.34 -9.23 -16.73
CA ALA A 24 18.48 -9.69 -15.91
C ALA A 24 19.00 -11.06 -16.38
N ARG A 25 18.09 -12.03 -16.62
CA ARG A 25 18.45 -13.34 -17.16
C ARG A 25 19.08 -13.24 -18.55
N ARG A 26 18.50 -12.44 -19.44
CA ARG A 26 18.91 -12.32 -20.85
C ARG A 26 20.24 -11.60 -21.03
N THR A 27 20.50 -10.58 -20.22
CA THR A 27 21.71 -9.74 -20.29
C THR A 27 22.84 -10.18 -19.36
N GLY A 28 22.58 -11.14 -18.47
CA GLY A 28 23.51 -11.55 -17.41
C GLY A 28 23.79 -10.45 -16.36
N LEU A 29 22.90 -9.46 -16.25
CA LEU A 29 23.00 -8.38 -15.27
C LEU A 29 22.20 -8.70 -14.00
N THR A 30 22.59 -8.10 -12.88
CA THR A 30 21.78 -8.18 -11.66
C THR A 30 20.48 -7.39 -11.83
N ARG A 31 19.40 -7.84 -11.17
CA ARG A 31 18.11 -7.13 -11.17
C ARG A 31 18.24 -5.66 -10.74
N GLY A 32 19.12 -5.39 -9.76
CA GLY A 32 19.41 -4.02 -9.32
C GLY A 32 20.05 -3.16 -10.41
N THR A 33 20.98 -3.72 -11.20
CA THR A 33 21.61 -3.00 -12.31
C THR A 33 20.59 -2.67 -13.40
N VAL A 34 19.73 -3.62 -13.73
CA VAL A 34 18.63 -3.42 -14.70
C VAL A 34 17.68 -2.33 -14.21
N SER A 35 17.29 -2.36 -12.93
CA SER A 35 16.44 -1.33 -12.33
C SER A 35 17.06 0.07 -12.43
N VAL A 36 18.36 0.21 -12.13
CA VAL A 36 19.07 1.50 -12.26
C VAL A 36 19.09 2.01 -13.70
N TYR A 37 19.27 1.12 -14.68
CA TYR A 37 19.27 1.51 -16.09
C TYR A 37 17.88 1.92 -16.60
N ARG A 38 16.84 1.21 -16.17
CA ARG A 38 15.44 1.58 -16.45
C ARG A 38 15.07 2.92 -15.82
N SER A 39 15.38 3.10 -14.54
CA SER A 39 15.17 4.36 -13.81
C SER A 39 15.83 5.55 -14.50
N ARG A 40 17.11 5.42 -14.86
CA ARG A 40 17.87 6.45 -15.59
C ARG A 40 17.36 6.70 -17.01
N ALA A 41 16.57 5.79 -17.57
CA ALA A 41 15.94 5.95 -18.87
C ALA A 41 14.48 6.43 -18.76
N GLY A 42 13.97 6.67 -17.55
CA GLY A 42 12.57 7.05 -17.33
C GLY A 42 11.58 5.91 -17.62
N LEU A 43 12.05 4.65 -17.65
CA LEU A 43 11.25 3.46 -17.95
C LEU A 43 10.79 2.70 -16.70
N ASP A 44 11.06 3.27 -15.52
CA ASP A 44 10.35 2.87 -14.33
C ASP A 44 8.95 3.46 -14.44
N LEU A 45 8.00 2.61 -14.85
CA LEU A 45 6.60 2.88 -14.57
C LEU A 45 6.51 3.10 -13.06
N PRO A 46 5.83 4.15 -12.56
CA PRO A 46 5.48 4.22 -11.16
C PRO A 46 4.90 2.86 -10.83
N ARG A 47 5.38 2.21 -9.75
CA ARG A 47 4.78 0.96 -9.27
C ARG A 47 3.27 1.22 -9.30
N GLU A 48 2.56 0.50 -10.17
CA GLU A 48 1.12 0.50 -10.17
C GLU A 48 0.74 -0.02 -8.78
N ARG A 49 0.56 0.89 -7.82
CA ARG A 49 -0.58 0.77 -6.92
C ARG A 49 -1.74 0.61 -7.88
N GLY A 50 -2.55 -0.42 -7.67
CA GLY A 50 -3.73 -0.71 -8.49
C GLY A 50 -4.62 0.53 -8.66
N PRO A 51 -5.67 0.44 -9.50
CA PRO A 51 -6.46 1.59 -9.92
C PRO A 51 -6.66 2.57 -8.77
N GLU A 52 -6.13 3.78 -8.95
CA GLU A 52 -6.17 4.86 -7.98
C GLU A 52 -7.65 5.28 -7.85
N GLU A 53 -8.43 4.50 -7.10
CA GLU A 53 -9.63 5.00 -6.47
C GLU A 53 -9.22 6.28 -5.74
N PRO A 54 -10.02 7.37 -5.83
CA PRO A 54 -9.67 8.64 -5.23
C PRO A 54 -9.22 8.39 -3.80
N GLU A 55 -7.92 8.55 -3.54
CA GLU A 55 -7.30 8.18 -2.27
C GLU A 55 -8.13 8.85 -1.17
N PRO A 56 -8.87 8.07 -0.34
CA PRO A 56 -9.69 8.67 0.69
C PRO A 56 -8.76 9.52 1.54
N THR A 57 -9.20 10.72 1.93
CA THR A 57 -8.39 11.59 2.80
C THR A 57 -8.06 10.83 4.08
N THR A 58 -6.87 10.23 4.15
CA THR A 58 -6.46 9.40 5.26
C THR A 58 -5.81 10.25 6.34
N ARG A 59 -6.01 9.86 7.59
CA ARG A 59 -5.30 10.44 8.73
C ARG A 59 -4.58 9.33 9.48
N THR A 60 -3.33 9.58 9.82
CA THR A 60 -2.50 8.59 10.53
C THR A 60 -2.91 8.50 11.99
N VAL A 61 -3.27 7.30 12.43
CA VAL A 61 -3.45 6.94 13.85
C VAL A 61 -2.24 6.11 14.28
N ARG A 62 -1.65 6.45 15.44
CA ARG A 62 -0.54 5.68 16.01
C ARG A 62 -1.09 4.62 16.95
N VAL A 63 -0.75 3.37 16.69
CA VAL A 63 -1.10 2.23 17.54
C VAL A 63 0.19 1.69 18.18
N PRO A 64 0.21 1.40 19.50
CA PRO A 64 1.33 0.74 20.14
C PRO A 64 1.71 -0.58 19.46
N PHE A 65 2.99 -0.90 19.43
CA PHE A 65 3.51 -2.07 18.71
C PHE A 65 3.02 -3.40 19.30
N ASP A 66 2.95 -3.48 20.62
CA ASP A 66 2.41 -4.61 21.38
C ASP A 66 0.94 -4.87 21.06
N VAL A 67 0.14 -3.82 20.90
CA VAL A 67 -1.27 -3.95 20.47
C VAL A 67 -1.37 -4.52 19.06
N LEU A 68 -0.54 -4.05 18.12
CA LEU A 68 -0.49 -4.65 16.78
C LEU A 68 -0.02 -6.11 16.81
N ALA A 69 0.94 -6.44 17.67
CA ALA A 69 1.40 -7.82 17.83
C ALA A 69 0.28 -8.76 18.32
N MET A 70 -0.61 -8.28 19.19
CA MET A 70 -1.80 -9.03 19.61
C MET A 70 -2.78 -9.32 18.48
N LEU A 71 -2.83 -8.47 17.44
CA LEU A 71 -3.68 -8.66 16.26
C LEU A 71 -3.08 -9.63 15.23
N GLN A 72 -1.79 -9.94 15.34
CA GLN A 72 -1.05 -10.69 14.33
C GLN A 72 -1.58 -12.12 14.07
N PRO A 73 -2.04 -12.89 15.07
CA PRO A 73 -2.65 -14.21 14.82
C PRO A 73 -3.92 -14.12 13.98
N PHE A 74 -4.74 -13.08 14.19
CA PHE A 74 -5.99 -12.86 13.46
C PHE A 74 -5.73 -12.46 12.01
N ALA A 75 -4.64 -11.71 11.77
CA ALA A 75 -4.21 -11.32 10.43
C ALA A 75 -3.61 -12.53 9.67
N ALA A 76 -2.79 -13.33 10.36
CA ALA A 76 -2.19 -14.54 9.79
C ALA A 76 -3.26 -15.57 9.39
N ALA A 77 -4.31 -15.75 10.21
CA ALA A 77 -5.43 -16.64 9.89
C ALA A 77 -6.20 -16.24 8.63
N ARG A 78 -6.05 -14.98 8.18
CA ARG A 78 -6.72 -14.41 7.01
C ARG A 78 -5.77 -14.14 5.84
N ASP A 79 -4.49 -14.48 5.98
CA ASP A 79 -3.42 -14.19 5.01
C ASP A 79 -3.36 -12.70 4.60
N ILE A 80 -3.55 -11.79 5.56
CA ILE A 80 -3.48 -10.33 5.33
C ILE A 80 -2.46 -9.67 6.25
N HIS A 81 -2.01 -8.48 5.87
CA HIS A 81 -1.12 -7.67 6.70
C HIS A 81 -1.86 -7.12 7.93
N VAL A 82 -1.20 -7.09 9.09
CA VAL A 82 -1.82 -6.64 10.35
C VAL A 82 -2.37 -5.20 10.28
N CYS A 83 -1.72 -4.31 9.51
CA CYS A 83 -2.23 -2.96 9.29
C CYS A 83 -3.53 -2.93 8.48
N HIS A 84 -3.75 -3.88 7.56
CA HIS A 84 -5.01 -3.98 6.82
C HIS A 84 -6.11 -4.44 7.78
N LEU A 85 -5.84 -5.50 8.56
CA LEU A 85 -6.78 -5.95 9.58
C LEU A 85 -7.15 -4.82 10.55
N ALA A 86 -6.17 -4.06 11.05
CA ALA A 86 -6.44 -2.95 11.96
C ALA A 86 -7.31 -1.87 11.32
N ARG A 87 -7.08 -1.56 10.04
CA ARG A 87 -7.91 -0.61 9.29
C ARG A 87 -9.33 -1.14 9.11
N ASP A 88 -9.48 -2.40 8.71
CA ASP A 88 -10.76 -3.04 8.48
C ASP A 88 -11.57 -3.12 9.77
N LEU A 89 -10.94 -3.46 10.90
CA LEU A 89 -11.59 -3.44 12.22
C LEU A 89 -12.15 -2.06 12.56
N ILE A 90 -11.36 -0.99 12.36
CA ILE A 90 -11.81 0.39 12.62
C ILE A 90 -12.95 0.78 11.67
N ALA A 91 -12.86 0.41 10.40
CA ALA A 91 -13.91 0.66 9.40
C ALA A 91 -15.22 -0.05 9.81
N THR A 92 -15.16 -1.34 10.14
CA THR A 92 -16.33 -2.11 10.59
C THR A 92 -16.96 -1.52 11.86
N ILE A 93 -16.15 -1.11 12.84
CA ILE A 93 -16.66 -0.46 14.07
C ILE A 93 -17.42 0.82 13.74
N ALA A 94 -16.92 1.61 12.79
CA ALA A 94 -17.57 2.85 12.35
C ALA A 94 -18.83 2.61 11.53
N ASP A 95 -18.77 1.69 10.56
CA ASP A 95 -19.87 1.37 9.65
C ASP A 95 -21.07 0.76 10.40
N ASP A 96 -20.81 -0.12 11.37
CA ASP A 96 -21.84 -0.76 12.18
C ASP A 96 -22.34 0.14 13.32
N GLY A 97 -21.70 1.30 13.56
CA GLY A 97 -22.08 2.24 14.62
C GLY A 97 -21.88 1.70 16.03
N ILE A 98 -20.92 0.78 16.23
CA ILE A 98 -20.72 0.05 17.49
C ILE A 98 -19.61 0.65 18.37
N ALA A 99 -19.10 1.83 18.05
CA ALA A 99 -18.01 2.46 18.80
C ALA A 99 -18.31 2.61 20.30
N ASP A 100 -19.50 3.12 20.64
CA ASP A 100 -19.91 3.30 22.03
C ASP A 100 -20.02 1.95 22.77
N ALA A 101 -20.44 0.89 22.08
CA ALA A 101 -20.53 -0.47 22.63
C ALA A 101 -19.16 -1.12 22.85
N VAL A 102 -18.17 -0.78 22.01
CA VAL A 102 -16.78 -1.28 22.14
C VAL A 102 -16.04 -0.52 23.23
N LEU A 103 -16.29 0.78 23.38
CA LEU A 103 -15.64 1.63 24.39
C LEU A 103 -16.25 1.42 25.79
N ASP A 104 -17.56 1.20 25.88
CA ASP A 104 -18.33 1.02 27.14
C ASP A 104 -17.93 2.02 28.24
N ASP A 105 -17.55 3.24 27.84
CA ASP A 105 -17.04 4.28 28.73
C ASP A 105 -18.16 5.20 29.27
N GLY A 106 -19.41 4.92 28.90
CA GLY A 106 -20.60 5.65 29.34
C GLY A 106 -20.76 7.04 28.69
N VAL A 107 -19.93 7.40 27.71
CA VAL A 107 -20.00 8.70 27.03
C VAL A 107 -21.10 8.65 25.97
N THR A 108 -22.31 9.09 26.32
CA THR A 108 -23.38 9.27 25.32
C THR A 108 -23.04 10.46 24.41
N THR A 109 -22.83 10.21 23.12
CA THR A 109 -22.67 11.29 22.15
C THR A 109 -23.95 12.16 22.14
N PRO A 110 -23.84 13.50 22.27
CA PRO A 110 -25.01 14.35 22.17
C PRO A 110 -25.58 14.24 20.75
N LYS A 111 -26.80 13.68 20.65
CA LYS A 111 -27.59 13.64 19.43
C LYS A 111 -27.60 15.05 18.83
N THR A 112 -26.90 15.24 17.71
CA THR A 112 -26.91 16.50 16.98
C THR A 112 -28.31 16.65 16.38
N THR A 113 -29.18 17.36 17.09
CA THR A 113 -30.48 17.79 16.57
C THR A 113 -30.18 18.73 15.40
N GLY A 114 -30.37 18.22 14.18
CA GLY A 114 -30.36 19.02 12.99
C GLY A 114 -31.41 20.12 13.08
N ALA A 115 -30.95 21.37 12.99
CA ALA A 115 -31.75 22.49 12.53
C ALA A 115 -31.03 23.05 11.30
N PRO A 116 -31.67 23.08 10.11
CA PRO A 116 -31.10 23.79 8.98
C PRO A 116 -31.16 25.31 9.22
N PRO A 117 -30.21 26.10 8.70
CA PRO A 117 -30.23 27.55 8.86
C PRO A 117 -31.43 28.16 8.12
N CYS A 118 -32.10 29.11 8.77
CA CYS A 118 -33.04 30.05 8.14
C CYS A 118 -32.27 31.13 7.38
#